data_AF-A0A3N9K7K6-F1
#
_entry.id   AF-A0A3N9K7K6-F1
#
_cell.length_a   1.000
_cell.length_b   1.000
_cell.length_c   1.000
_cell.angle_alpha   90.00
_cell.angle_beta   90.00
_cell.angle_gamma   90.00
#
_symmetry.space_group_name_H-M   'P 1'
#
loop_
_entity.id
_entity.type
_entity.pdbx_description
1 polymer ?
#
loop_
_entity_poly.entity_id
_entity_poly.type
_entity_poly.pdbx_seq_one_letter_code
_entity_poly.pdbx_strand_id
1 'polypeptide(L)'
;MTFEIKTTEPPPYQWKWTIVWDAQVSPFRKSGKRGKKVRSFSETGSFTSNDTTWEATLNDKILGGKLSVEVKAGSTEFRRTVFVLGKNPSKDDVLAYLKQIPNTIGFDLILEQESHFKNFWDTDNEPVVAGDKGFGMTQMTHPSPTYEQVWNWKENMKAGTSLFQQKQRDAISSFKGHPYTEDQLKHETFTRWNGGSYYQWNAKTQQLERQDMLCDSQTGNIGWNPADPTNAGKTEAELHERDKDEYKKMKAGQSKDHRWTYSGICYADHILGN
;
A
#
# COMPACT_ATOMS: atom_id res chain seq x y z
N MET A 1 25.40 -8.31 -2.14
CA MET A 1 26.22 -7.61 -1.11
C MET A 1 27.11 -8.65 -0.48
N THR A 2 28.42 -8.37 -0.33
CA THR A 2 29.38 -9.36 0.16
C THR A 2 29.93 -8.96 1.51
N PHE A 3 29.96 -9.90 2.45
CA PHE A 3 30.63 -9.78 3.73
C PHE A 3 31.92 -10.61 3.71
N GLU A 4 32.97 -10.08 4.34
CA GLU A 4 34.26 -10.75 4.47
C GLU A 4 34.73 -10.63 5.91
N ILE A 5 35.25 -11.73 6.46
CA ILE A 5 35.99 -11.75 7.72
C ILE A 5 37.48 -11.98 7.48
N LYS A 6 38.32 -11.42 8.34
CA LYS A 6 39.76 -11.71 8.38
C LYS A 6 40.06 -12.41 9.69
N THR A 7 40.49 -13.67 9.61
CA THR A 7 40.76 -14.51 10.77
C THR A 7 41.91 -15.47 10.50
N THR A 8 42.63 -15.86 11.55
CA THR A 8 43.63 -16.94 11.51
C THR A 8 43.07 -18.26 12.05
N GLU A 9 41.86 -18.24 12.61
CA GLU A 9 41.15 -19.42 13.11
C GLU A 9 40.77 -20.33 11.92
N PRO A 10 40.97 -21.66 12.01
CA PRO A 10 40.61 -22.56 10.92
C PRO A 10 39.06 -22.65 10.77
N PRO A 11 38.57 -22.95 9.55
CA PRO A 11 37.16 -23.27 9.35
C PRO A 11 36.77 -24.57 10.10
N PRO A 12 35.47 -24.82 10.33
CA PRO A 12 34.33 -24.10 9.78
C PRO A 12 33.95 -22.79 10.51
N TYR A 13 33.44 -21.82 9.74
CA TYR A 13 32.89 -20.56 10.26
C TYR A 13 31.36 -20.64 10.35
N GLN A 14 30.81 -20.26 11.50
CA GLN A 14 29.36 -20.21 11.71
C GLN A 14 28.86 -18.81 11.40
N TRP A 15 28.08 -18.68 10.33
CA TRP A 15 27.47 -17.44 9.91
C TRP A 15 26.04 -17.38 10.42
N LYS A 16 25.66 -16.23 10.96
CA LYS A 16 24.29 -15.91 11.35
C LYS A 16 23.96 -14.52 10.85
N TRP A 17 22.75 -14.33 10.39
CA TRP A 17 22.28 -13.00 10.01
C TRP A 17 20.85 -12.78 10.49
N THR A 18 20.53 -11.53 10.77
CA THR A 18 19.19 -11.08 11.12
C THR A 18 18.95 -9.74 10.44
N ILE A 19 17.86 -9.62 9.69
CA ILE A 19 17.41 -8.35 9.10
C ILE A 19 16.08 -7.96 9.74
N VAL A 20 15.99 -6.70 10.18
CA VAL A 20 14.81 -6.15 10.84
C VAL A 20 14.44 -4.82 10.20
N TRP A 21 13.14 -4.61 10.00
CA TRP A 21 12.59 -3.30 9.65
C TRP A 21 11.35 -3.00 10.48
N ASP A 22 11.41 -1.88 11.19
CA ASP A 22 10.28 -1.33 11.92
C ASP A 22 9.55 -0.35 11.02
N ALA A 23 8.43 -0.80 10.45
CA ALA A 23 7.63 0.02 9.56
C ALA A 23 6.97 1.17 10.33
N GLN A 24 7.36 2.38 9.98
CA GLN A 24 6.79 3.62 10.51
C GLN A 24 6.09 4.40 9.40
N VAL A 25 4.98 5.05 9.76
CA VAL A 25 4.18 5.87 8.82
C VAL A 25 5.06 6.89 8.11
N SER A 26 4.95 6.93 6.78
CA SER A 26 5.68 7.89 5.95
C SER A 26 5.27 9.33 6.30
N PRO A 27 6.19 10.30 6.24
CA PRO A 27 5.87 11.67 6.56
C PRO A 27 4.95 12.28 5.49
N PHE A 28 4.01 13.14 5.89
CA PHE A 28 3.17 13.90 4.95
C PHE A 28 3.98 14.86 4.06
N ARG A 29 5.12 15.34 4.56
CA ARG A 29 6.03 16.24 3.83
C ARG A 29 7.34 15.52 3.57
N LYS A 30 7.95 15.76 2.40
CA LYS A 30 9.21 15.11 1.99
C LYS A 30 10.28 15.16 3.08
N SER A 31 10.47 16.27 3.79
CA SER A 31 11.48 16.42 4.85
C SER A 31 11.02 16.05 6.28
N GLY A 32 9.83 15.45 6.43
CA GLY A 32 9.32 15.08 7.75
C GLY A 32 10.00 13.83 8.33
N LYS A 33 9.98 13.70 9.66
CA LYS A 33 10.34 12.43 10.32
C LYS A 33 9.22 11.41 10.14
N ARG A 34 9.58 10.13 10.07
CA ARG A 34 8.58 9.05 10.10
C ARG A 34 7.74 9.12 11.38
N GLY A 35 6.48 8.76 11.24
CA GLY A 35 5.50 8.78 12.32
C GLY A 35 5.57 7.55 13.23
N LYS A 36 4.42 7.17 13.78
CA LYS A 36 4.32 6.00 14.66
C LYS A 36 4.69 4.71 13.92
N LYS A 37 5.26 3.77 14.66
CA LYS A 37 5.45 2.39 14.21
C LYS A 37 4.10 1.70 14.07
N VAL A 38 3.90 0.99 12.95
CA VAL A 38 2.67 0.25 12.67
C VAL A 38 2.89 -1.26 12.58
N ARG A 39 4.12 -1.71 12.31
CA ARG A 39 4.49 -3.14 12.24
C ARG A 39 6.01 -3.33 12.36
N SER A 40 6.45 -4.50 12.81
CA SER A 40 7.83 -4.98 12.67
C SER A 40 7.88 -6.13 11.69
N PHE A 41 8.92 -6.17 10.87
CA PHE A 41 9.28 -7.30 10.05
C PHE A 41 10.68 -7.76 10.45
N SER A 42 10.89 -9.07 10.45
CA SER A 42 12.19 -9.67 10.76
C SER A 42 12.37 -10.94 9.96
N GLU A 43 13.58 -11.18 9.52
CA GLU A 43 14.01 -12.48 9.01
C GLU A 43 15.42 -12.80 9.54
N THR A 44 15.73 -14.09 9.64
CA THR A 44 17.03 -14.55 10.10
C THR A 44 17.41 -15.82 9.37
N GLY A 45 18.71 -16.06 9.25
CA GLY A 45 19.26 -17.31 8.75
C GLY A 45 20.60 -17.59 9.41
N SER A 46 21.03 -18.84 9.29
CA SER A 46 22.35 -19.28 9.74
C SER A 46 22.83 -20.44 8.91
N PHE A 47 24.13 -20.51 8.70
CA PHE A 47 24.77 -21.59 7.95
C PHE A 47 26.23 -21.70 8.36
N THR A 48 26.89 -22.75 7.89
CA THR A 48 28.32 -22.98 8.12
C THR A 48 29.04 -22.93 6.77
N SER A 49 30.22 -22.32 6.73
CA SER A 49 31.05 -22.26 5.52
C SER A 49 32.54 -22.42 5.86
N ASN A 50 33.32 -22.90 4.90
CA ASN A 50 34.78 -22.86 4.98
C ASN A 50 35.36 -21.57 4.40
N ASP A 51 34.53 -20.77 3.71
CA ASP A 51 34.93 -19.50 3.10
C ASP A 51 34.83 -18.36 4.11
N THR A 52 35.81 -17.46 4.07
CA THR A 52 35.80 -16.20 4.85
C THR A 52 34.89 -15.13 4.24
N THR A 53 34.23 -15.43 3.12
CA THR A 53 33.33 -14.53 2.41
C THR A 53 31.93 -15.12 2.32
N TRP A 54 30.94 -14.26 2.32
CA TRP A 54 29.54 -14.63 2.08
C TRP A 54 28.84 -13.56 1.25
N GLU A 55 28.24 -13.99 0.15
CA GLU A 55 27.26 -13.17 -0.57
C GLU A 55 25.91 -13.26 0.14
N ALA A 56 25.45 -12.14 0.69
CA ALA A 56 24.19 -12.05 1.40
C ALA A 56 22.99 -12.14 0.45
N THR A 57 22.62 -13.36 0.06
CA THR A 57 21.43 -13.66 -0.76
C THR A 57 20.13 -13.63 0.04
N LEU A 58 20.21 -13.63 1.38
CA LEU A 58 19.07 -13.54 2.31
C LEU A 58 17.96 -14.57 1.98
N ASN A 59 18.36 -15.84 1.81
CA ASN A 59 17.47 -16.93 1.38
C ASN A 59 16.74 -16.63 0.06
N ASP A 60 17.45 -15.98 -0.87
CA ASP A 60 16.97 -15.57 -2.19
C ASP A 60 15.80 -14.56 -2.19
N LYS A 61 15.62 -13.84 -1.07
CA LYS A 61 14.58 -12.82 -0.91
C LYS A 61 15.13 -11.41 -1.06
N ILE A 62 14.32 -10.53 -1.63
CA ILE A 62 14.62 -9.10 -1.67
C ILE A 62 14.06 -8.42 -0.42
N LEU A 63 14.94 -8.16 0.54
CA LEU A 63 14.62 -7.54 1.83
C LEU A 63 15.47 -6.30 2.08
N GLY A 64 14.94 -5.38 2.88
CA GLY A 64 15.69 -4.23 3.37
C GLY A 64 15.43 -3.91 4.84
N GLY A 65 16.16 -2.94 5.38
CA GLY A 65 16.20 -2.62 6.80
C GLY A 65 17.58 -2.81 7.41
N LYS A 66 17.61 -2.97 8.73
CA LYS A 66 18.84 -3.13 9.51
C LYS A 66 19.29 -4.59 9.47
N LEU A 67 20.29 -4.90 8.64
CA LEU A 67 20.91 -6.22 8.56
C LEU A 67 22.10 -6.29 9.52
N SER A 68 22.08 -7.27 10.43
CA SER A 68 23.21 -7.64 11.27
C SER A 68 23.73 -9.01 10.86
N VAL A 69 25.03 -9.11 10.63
CA VAL A 69 25.74 -10.36 10.32
C VAL A 69 26.73 -10.63 11.44
N GLU A 70 26.67 -11.84 11.96
CA GLU A 70 27.50 -12.36 13.04
C GLU A 70 28.24 -13.60 12.52
N VAL A 71 29.55 -13.68 12.78
CA VAL A 71 30.37 -14.82 12.34
C VAL A 71 31.21 -15.31 13.50
N LYS A 72 31.13 -16.60 13.80
CA LYS A 72 32.01 -17.25 14.76
C LYS A 72 33.08 -18.07 14.05
N ALA A 73 34.34 -17.75 14.32
CA ALA A 73 35.51 -18.46 13.82
C ALA A 73 36.35 -18.92 15.03
N GLY A 74 36.30 -20.22 15.36
CA GLY A 74 36.91 -20.75 16.58
C GLY A 74 36.39 -20.03 17.83
N SER A 75 37.29 -19.33 18.52
CA SER A 75 36.98 -18.52 19.72
C SER A 75 36.58 -17.07 19.41
N THR A 76 36.80 -16.62 18.17
CA THR A 76 36.59 -15.23 17.75
C THR A 76 35.18 -15.02 17.20
N GLU A 77 34.55 -13.91 17.58
CA GLU A 77 33.24 -13.49 17.07
C GLU A 77 33.34 -12.13 16.36
N PHE A 78 32.80 -12.08 15.15
CA PHE A 78 32.69 -10.87 14.33
C PHE A 78 31.24 -10.42 14.27
N ARG A 79 30.99 -9.12 14.25
CA ARG A 79 29.67 -8.55 13.99
C ARG A 79 29.76 -7.32 13.12
N ARG A 80 28.92 -7.26 12.08
CA ARG A 80 28.74 -6.07 11.25
C ARG A 80 27.26 -5.78 11.08
N THR A 81 26.91 -4.50 11.14
CA THR A 81 25.57 -4.01 10.84
C THR A 81 25.61 -3.05 9.67
N VAL A 82 24.66 -3.19 8.75
CA VAL A 82 24.44 -2.30 7.61
C VAL A 82 22.95 -2.00 7.46
N PHE A 83 22.62 -0.92 6.76
CA PHE A 83 21.25 -0.61 6.36
C PHE A 83 21.09 -0.89 4.88
N VAL A 84 20.14 -1.76 4.54
CA VAL A 84 19.76 -2.06 3.16
C VAL A 84 18.55 -1.20 2.82
N LEU A 85 18.72 -0.29 1.87
CA LEU A 85 17.71 0.68 1.45
C LEU A 85 17.16 0.34 0.06
N GLY A 86 15.98 0.87 -0.24
CA GLY A 86 15.29 0.65 -1.51
C GLY A 86 15.70 1.64 -2.58
N LYS A 87 15.26 1.37 -3.81
CA LYS A 87 15.33 2.31 -4.92
C LYS A 87 14.06 2.21 -5.72
N ASN A 88 13.41 3.34 -5.98
CA ASN A 88 12.20 3.37 -6.79
C ASN A 88 12.51 2.94 -8.23
N PRO A 89 11.65 2.12 -8.86
CA PRO A 89 11.65 1.98 -10.32
C PRO A 89 11.23 3.32 -10.96
N SER A 90 11.51 3.48 -12.26
CA SER A 90 10.90 4.58 -13.01
C SER A 90 9.41 4.31 -13.24
N LYS A 91 8.61 5.36 -13.48
CA LYS A 91 7.20 5.20 -13.88
C LYS A 91 7.06 4.32 -15.12
N ASP A 92 7.96 4.49 -16.10
CA ASP A 92 7.96 3.69 -17.32
C ASP A 92 8.23 2.21 -17.07
N ASP A 93 9.16 1.87 -16.16
CA ASP A 93 9.41 0.48 -15.77
C ASP A 93 8.17 -0.17 -15.11
N VAL A 94 7.46 0.59 -14.28
CA VAL A 94 6.23 0.12 -13.62
C VAL A 94 5.14 -0.11 -14.66
N LEU A 95 4.92 0.82 -15.59
CA LEU A 95 3.91 0.68 -16.64
C LEU A 95 4.24 -0.45 -17.61
N ALA A 96 5.52 -0.61 -17.96
CA ALA A 96 5.99 -1.71 -18.78
C ALA A 96 5.77 -3.07 -18.10
N TYR A 97 5.99 -3.15 -16.78
CA TYR A 97 5.69 -4.33 -15.99
C TYR A 97 4.19 -4.60 -15.90
N LEU A 98 3.38 -3.57 -15.64
CA LEU A 98 1.92 -3.66 -15.53
C LEU A 98 1.29 -4.18 -16.83
N LYS A 99 1.76 -3.71 -17.98
CA LYS A 99 1.27 -4.11 -19.31
C LYS A 99 1.36 -5.63 -19.57
N GLN A 100 2.26 -6.33 -18.88
CA GLN A 100 2.42 -7.78 -19.01
C GLN A 100 1.38 -8.57 -18.20
N ILE A 101 0.62 -7.91 -17.32
CA ILE A 101 -0.34 -8.54 -16.42
C ILE A 101 -1.75 -8.32 -16.98
N PRO A 102 -2.50 -9.37 -17.33
CA PRO A 102 -3.84 -9.24 -17.90
C PRO A 102 -4.84 -8.64 -16.90
N ASN A 103 -5.95 -8.07 -17.40
CA ASN A 103 -7.06 -7.58 -16.58
C ASN A 103 -6.64 -6.51 -15.54
N THR A 104 -5.77 -5.59 -15.94
CA THR A 104 -5.25 -4.50 -15.10
C THR A 104 -5.54 -3.10 -15.67
N ILE A 105 -6.42 -2.99 -16.66
CA ILE A 105 -6.79 -1.70 -17.26
C ILE A 105 -7.31 -0.75 -16.17
N GLY A 106 -6.73 0.45 -16.11
CA GLY A 106 -7.05 1.47 -15.11
C GLY A 106 -6.31 1.31 -13.78
N PHE A 107 -5.56 0.23 -13.55
CA PHE A 107 -4.78 0.07 -12.33
C PHE A 107 -3.64 1.11 -12.23
N ASP A 108 -3.15 1.63 -13.35
CA ASP A 108 -2.22 2.75 -13.40
C ASP A 108 -2.74 4.02 -12.70
N LEU A 109 -4.06 4.28 -12.79
CA LEU A 109 -4.69 5.40 -12.10
C LEU A 109 -4.72 5.17 -10.57
N ILE A 110 -4.90 3.92 -10.14
CA ILE A 110 -4.77 3.53 -8.73
C ILE A 110 -3.33 3.74 -8.26
N LEU A 111 -2.32 3.33 -9.04
CA LEU A 111 -0.91 3.52 -8.66
C LEU A 111 -0.51 5.00 -8.56
N GLU A 112 -1.06 5.84 -9.44
CA GLU A 112 -0.90 7.30 -9.35
C GLU A 112 -1.50 7.83 -8.04
N GLN A 113 -2.74 7.45 -7.73
CA GLN A 113 -3.45 7.89 -6.53
C GLN A 113 -2.79 7.41 -5.23
N GLU A 114 -2.42 6.13 -5.16
CA GLU A 114 -1.97 5.49 -3.92
C GLU A 114 -0.57 5.94 -3.50
N SER A 115 0.33 6.18 -4.46
CA SER A 115 1.71 6.51 -4.13
C SER A 115 2.49 7.31 -5.17
N HIS A 116 1.84 7.78 -6.24
CA HIS A 116 2.52 8.37 -7.40
C HIS A 116 3.64 7.46 -7.94
N PHE A 117 3.33 6.17 -8.11
CA PHE A 117 4.27 5.15 -8.63
C PHE A 117 5.52 4.91 -7.74
N LYS A 118 5.45 5.22 -6.44
CA LYS A 118 6.57 5.02 -5.52
C LYS A 118 6.36 3.81 -4.62
N ASN A 119 7.37 2.94 -4.55
CA ASN A 119 7.41 1.91 -3.51
C ASN A 119 8.15 2.38 -2.27
N PHE A 120 9.14 3.26 -2.44
CA PHE A 120 10.00 3.79 -1.39
C PHE A 120 9.87 5.31 -1.29
N TRP A 121 10.02 5.83 -0.07
CA TRP A 121 9.96 7.26 0.18
C TRP A 121 11.31 7.91 -0.16
N ASP A 122 11.31 9.01 -0.92
CA ASP A 122 12.53 9.55 -1.55
C ASP A 122 13.62 9.97 -0.55
N THR A 123 13.26 10.37 0.66
CA THR A 123 14.22 10.97 1.60
C THR A 123 14.97 9.98 2.46
N ASP A 124 14.41 8.79 2.71
CA ASP A 124 15.03 7.75 3.52
C ASP A 124 15.16 6.41 2.79
N ASN A 125 14.54 6.28 1.62
CA ASN A 125 14.54 5.09 0.79
C ASN A 125 13.98 3.84 1.49
N GLU A 126 13.15 3.99 2.53
CA GLU A 126 12.36 2.87 3.04
C GLU A 126 10.97 2.84 2.39
N PRO A 127 10.26 1.70 2.42
CA PRO A 127 8.94 1.57 1.82
C PRO A 127 7.96 2.66 2.27
N VAL A 128 7.05 3.05 1.38
CA VAL A 128 5.92 3.94 1.70
C VAL A 128 4.98 3.21 2.65
N VAL A 129 4.56 3.87 3.73
CA VAL A 129 3.70 3.28 4.77
C VAL A 129 2.58 4.26 5.14
N ALA A 130 1.33 3.86 4.95
CA ALA A 130 0.17 4.62 5.42
C ALA A 130 -0.20 4.30 6.88
N GLY A 131 -0.93 5.23 7.50
CA GLY A 131 -1.34 5.14 8.91
C GLY A 131 -2.28 3.98 9.24
N ASP A 132 -2.97 3.47 8.24
CA ASP A 132 -3.89 2.33 8.28
C ASP A 132 -3.22 0.99 7.94
N LYS A 133 -1.88 0.98 7.79
CA LYS A 133 -1.05 -0.17 7.41
C LYS A 133 -1.10 -0.52 5.91
N GLY A 134 -1.35 0.46 5.04
CA GLY A 134 -0.98 0.34 3.62
C GLY A 134 0.54 0.36 3.41
N PHE A 135 1.05 -0.52 2.55
CA PHE A 135 2.49 -0.64 2.28
C PHE A 135 2.83 -0.61 0.77
N GLY A 136 3.89 0.13 0.45
CA GLY A 136 4.49 0.14 -0.88
C GLY A 136 3.64 0.84 -1.94
N MET A 137 3.92 0.55 -3.19
CA MET A 137 3.34 1.27 -4.33
C MET A 137 1.83 1.11 -4.46
N THR A 138 1.33 -0.07 -4.13
CA THR A 138 -0.08 -0.40 -4.22
C THR A 138 -0.83 -0.20 -2.91
N GLN A 139 -0.16 0.35 -1.87
CA GLN A 139 -0.73 0.52 -0.53
C GLN A 139 -1.42 -0.74 0.02
N MET A 140 -0.83 -1.93 -0.22
CA MET A 140 -1.38 -3.21 0.23
C MET A 140 -1.64 -3.18 1.74
N THR A 141 -2.91 -3.36 2.11
CA THR A 141 -3.35 -3.31 3.51
C THR A 141 -3.99 -4.64 3.94
N HIS A 142 -4.95 -5.14 3.17
CA HIS A 142 -5.66 -6.40 3.42
C HIS A 142 -5.82 -7.20 2.10
N PRO A 143 -5.31 -8.45 2.03
CA PRO A 143 -4.51 -9.14 3.05
C PRO A 143 -3.20 -8.39 3.34
N SER A 144 -2.70 -8.53 4.57
CA SER A 144 -1.48 -7.83 4.97
C SER A 144 -0.27 -8.41 4.22
N PRO A 145 0.61 -7.57 3.63
CA PRO A 145 1.70 -8.07 2.81
C PRO A 145 2.78 -8.78 3.64
N THR A 146 3.53 -9.66 2.98
CA THR A 146 4.75 -10.26 3.52
C THR A 146 5.89 -9.24 3.55
N TYR A 147 6.99 -9.55 4.26
CA TYR A 147 8.16 -8.66 4.32
C TYR A 147 8.72 -8.36 2.92
N GLU A 148 8.88 -9.41 2.10
CA GLU A 148 9.36 -9.28 0.73
C GLU A 148 8.40 -8.50 -0.16
N GLN A 149 7.08 -8.71 -0.05
CA GLN A 149 6.10 -7.92 -0.81
C GLN A 149 6.14 -6.42 -0.49
N VAL A 150 6.70 -6.01 0.66
CA VAL A 150 6.87 -4.59 0.99
C VAL A 150 8.17 -4.02 0.40
N TRP A 151 9.25 -4.81 0.42
CA TRP A 151 10.58 -4.37 -0.05
C TRP A 151 10.89 -4.67 -1.52
N ASN A 152 10.09 -5.51 -2.16
CA ASN A 152 10.21 -5.84 -3.57
C ASN A 152 9.03 -5.25 -4.33
N TRP A 153 9.27 -4.17 -5.08
CA TRP A 153 8.21 -3.47 -5.80
C TRP A 153 7.47 -4.36 -6.81
N LYS A 154 8.14 -5.38 -7.39
CA LYS A 154 7.49 -6.34 -8.30
C LYS A 154 6.55 -7.27 -7.55
N GLU A 155 6.96 -7.78 -6.37
CA GLU A 155 6.07 -8.59 -5.54
C GLU A 155 4.93 -7.76 -4.95
N ASN A 156 5.16 -6.48 -4.63
CA ASN A 156 4.10 -5.53 -4.27
C ASN A 156 3.07 -5.39 -5.41
N MET A 157 3.55 -5.16 -6.64
CA MET A 157 2.72 -5.06 -7.84
C MET A 157 1.94 -6.34 -8.13
N LYS A 158 2.55 -7.52 -7.98
CA LYS A 158 1.86 -8.81 -8.12
C LYS A 158 0.73 -8.96 -7.11
N ALA A 159 0.98 -8.60 -5.85
CA ALA A 159 -0.04 -8.65 -4.80
C ALA A 159 -1.20 -7.67 -5.09
N GLY A 160 -0.88 -6.42 -5.43
CA GLY A 160 -1.88 -5.40 -5.73
C GLY A 160 -2.70 -5.70 -6.98
N THR A 161 -2.08 -6.13 -8.08
CA THR A 161 -2.80 -6.52 -9.30
C THR A 161 -3.69 -7.75 -9.07
N SER A 162 -3.23 -8.73 -8.29
CA SER A 162 -4.05 -9.89 -7.92
C SER A 162 -5.29 -9.47 -7.12
N LEU A 163 -5.13 -8.53 -6.18
CA LEU A 163 -6.26 -7.95 -5.43
C LEU A 163 -7.19 -7.15 -6.34
N PHE A 164 -6.65 -6.32 -7.23
CA PHE A 164 -7.43 -5.52 -8.18
C PHE A 164 -8.28 -6.41 -9.10
N GLN A 165 -7.70 -7.47 -9.64
CA GLN A 165 -8.43 -8.47 -10.43
C GLN A 165 -9.53 -9.15 -9.61
N GLN A 166 -9.31 -9.41 -8.32
CA GLN A 166 -10.38 -9.88 -7.44
C GLN A 166 -11.48 -8.83 -7.28
N LYS A 167 -11.14 -7.55 -7.06
CA LYS A 167 -12.14 -6.47 -6.98
C LYS A 167 -12.95 -6.32 -8.25
N GLN A 168 -12.34 -6.52 -9.42
CA GLN A 168 -13.05 -6.52 -10.70
C GLN A 168 -14.02 -7.70 -10.80
N ARG A 169 -13.63 -8.91 -10.36
CA ARG A 169 -14.56 -10.06 -10.28
C ARG A 169 -15.71 -9.79 -9.31
N ASP A 170 -15.41 -9.19 -8.16
CA ASP A 170 -16.43 -8.83 -7.16
C ASP A 170 -17.40 -7.77 -7.72
N ALA A 171 -16.89 -6.81 -8.51
CA ALA A 171 -17.71 -5.82 -9.21
C ALA A 171 -18.68 -6.48 -10.19
N ILE A 172 -18.18 -7.36 -11.07
CA ILE A 172 -19.02 -8.12 -12.01
C ILE A 172 -20.09 -8.93 -11.27
N SER A 173 -19.69 -9.62 -10.19
CA SER A 173 -20.62 -10.40 -9.36
C SER A 173 -21.71 -9.51 -8.74
N SER A 174 -21.36 -8.29 -8.31
CA SER A 174 -22.29 -7.36 -7.68
C SER A 174 -23.39 -6.87 -8.62
N PHE A 175 -23.15 -6.87 -9.93
CA PHE A 175 -24.16 -6.54 -10.94
C PHE A 175 -25.21 -7.65 -11.13
N LYS A 176 -25.03 -8.84 -10.53
CA LYS A 176 -26.00 -9.95 -10.53
C LYS A 176 -26.50 -10.35 -11.94
N GLY A 177 -25.62 -10.24 -12.94
CA GLY A 177 -25.93 -10.57 -14.33
C GLY A 177 -26.71 -9.49 -15.10
N HIS A 178 -26.96 -8.32 -14.50
CA HIS A 178 -27.50 -7.19 -15.23
C HIS A 178 -26.46 -6.63 -16.23
N PRO A 179 -26.89 -6.11 -17.40
CA PRO A 179 -25.99 -5.46 -18.35
C PRO A 179 -25.22 -4.31 -17.70
N TYR A 180 -23.94 -4.18 -18.05
CA TYR A 180 -23.08 -3.09 -17.60
C TYR A 180 -22.13 -2.65 -18.71
N THR A 181 -21.66 -1.41 -18.63
CA THR A 181 -20.62 -0.83 -19.48
C THR A 181 -19.23 -1.00 -18.88
N GLU A 182 -18.18 -0.85 -19.69
CA GLU A 182 -16.80 -0.86 -19.18
C GLU A 182 -16.56 0.25 -18.15
N ASP A 183 -17.16 1.43 -18.36
CA ASP A 183 -17.08 2.54 -17.40
C ASP A 183 -17.73 2.18 -16.06
N GLN A 184 -18.90 1.52 -16.08
CA GLN A 184 -19.54 1.05 -14.85
C GLN A 184 -18.67 0.01 -14.13
N LEU A 185 -18.05 -0.92 -14.87
CA LEU A 185 -17.12 -1.87 -14.28
C LEU A 185 -15.92 -1.15 -13.66
N LYS A 186 -15.37 -0.12 -14.30
CA LYS A 186 -14.23 0.66 -13.80
C LYS A 186 -14.58 1.41 -12.51
N HIS A 187 -15.67 2.16 -12.46
CA HIS A 187 -16.12 2.88 -11.26
C HIS A 187 -16.39 1.92 -10.09
N GLU A 188 -17.08 0.80 -10.33
CA GLU A 188 -17.36 -0.20 -9.30
C GLU A 188 -16.06 -0.85 -8.79
N THR A 189 -15.12 -1.15 -9.68
CA THR A 189 -13.81 -1.74 -9.31
C THR A 189 -13.00 -0.77 -8.44
N PHE A 190 -12.91 0.51 -8.82
CA PHE A 190 -12.18 1.52 -8.06
C PHE A 190 -12.83 1.78 -6.70
N THR A 191 -14.16 1.80 -6.66
CA THR A 191 -14.92 1.92 -5.41
C THR A 191 -14.64 0.75 -4.48
N ARG A 192 -14.58 -0.48 -5.01
CA ARG A 192 -14.27 -1.69 -4.23
C ARG A 192 -12.81 -1.80 -3.79
N TRP A 193 -11.90 -1.14 -4.49
CA TRP A 193 -10.50 -1.02 -4.11
C TRP A 193 -10.37 -0.24 -2.79
N ASN A 194 -10.95 0.95 -2.72
CA ASN A 194 -10.96 1.76 -1.48
C ASN A 194 -11.92 1.20 -0.42
N GLY A 195 -13.08 0.70 -0.86
CA GLY A 195 -14.11 0.09 -0.03
C GLY A 195 -15.49 0.69 -0.30
N GLY A 196 -16.47 -0.18 -0.56
CA GLY A 196 -17.86 0.19 -0.83
C GLY A 196 -18.41 -0.45 -2.10
N SER A 197 -19.49 0.12 -2.60
CA SER A 197 -20.09 -0.20 -3.91
C SER A 197 -20.57 1.11 -4.54
N TYR A 198 -20.40 1.24 -5.86
CA TYR A 198 -20.70 2.45 -6.61
C TYR A 198 -22.12 2.43 -7.15
N TYR A 199 -22.55 1.30 -7.69
CA TYR A 199 -23.86 1.17 -8.33
C TYR A 199 -24.87 0.42 -7.48
N GLN A 200 -26.14 0.72 -7.71
CA GLN A 200 -27.29 -0.07 -7.29
C GLN A 200 -28.21 -0.31 -8.50
N TRP A 201 -28.84 -1.49 -8.56
CA TRP A 201 -29.81 -1.77 -9.61
C TRP A 201 -31.14 -1.07 -9.34
N ASN A 202 -31.61 -0.27 -10.29
CA ASN A 202 -32.94 0.32 -10.25
C ASN A 202 -33.90 -0.49 -11.13
N ALA A 203 -34.83 -1.19 -10.49
CA ALA A 203 -35.81 -2.04 -11.17
C ALA A 203 -36.81 -1.27 -12.06
N LYS A 204 -37.00 0.03 -11.83
CA LYS A 204 -37.93 0.86 -12.61
C LYS A 204 -37.29 1.33 -13.92
N THR A 205 -36.04 1.77 -13.86
CA THR A 205 -35.28 2.25 -15.04
C THR A 205 -34.56 1.11 -15.75
N GLN A 206 -34.43 -0.04 -15.09
CA GLN A 206 -33.63 -1.19 -15.53
C GLN A 206 -32.17 -0.78 -15.83
N GLN A 207 -31.61 0.06 -14.97
CA GLN A 207 -30.23 0.55 -15.08
C GLN A 207 -29.48 0.37 -13.76
N LEU A 208 -28.15 0.28 -13.87
CA LEU A 208 -27.24 0.46 -12.76
C LEU A 208 -27.06 1.97 -12.52
N GLU A 209 -27.48 2.45 -11.36
CA GLU A 209 -27.45 3.86 -10.98
C GLU A 209 -26.44 4.10 -9.87
N ARG A 210 -25.69 5.20 -9.94
CA ARG A 210 -24.75 5.60 -8.90
C ARG A 210 -25.49 5.75 -7.57
N GLN A 211 -24.95 5.18 -6.51
CA GLN A 211 -25.48 5.36 -5.17
C GLN A 211 -25.31 6.81 -4.71
N ASP A 212 -26.25 7.28 -3.91
CA ASP A 212 -26.29 8.68 -3.51
C ASP A 212 -25.22 9.01 -2.47
N MET A 213 -24.41 10.02 -2.77
CA MET A 213 -23.26 10.44 -1.97
C MET A 213 -22.82 11.81 -2.47
N LEU A 214 -22.76 12.79 -1.55
CA LEU A 214 -22.16 14.09 -1.80
C LEU A 214 -20.68 14.01 -1.43
N CYS A 215 -19.79 14.17 -2.40
CA CYS A 215 -18.35 14.03 -2.21
C CYS A 215 -17.69 15.38 -1.92
N ASP A 216 -16.71 15.38 -1.02
CA ASP A 216 -15.88 16.54 -0.72
C ASP A 216 -14.75 16.62 -1.77
N SER A 217 -14.90 17.51 -2.74
CA SER A 217 -13.97 17.70 -3.88
C SER A 217 -12.58 18.16 -3.44
N GLN A 218 -12.45 18.69 -2.22
CA GLN A 218 -11.15 19.08 -1.65
C GLN A 218 -10.42 17.90 -1.00
N THR A 219 -11.01 16.72 -1.02
CA THR A 219 -10.45 15.49 -0.48
C THR A 219 -10.44 14.39 -1.53
N GLY A 220 -9.72 13.30 -1.25
CA GLY A 220 -9.65 12.17 -2.18
C GLY A 220 -10.72 11.11 -1.97
N ASN A 221 -11.39 11.06 -0.82
CA ASN A 221 -12.30 9.94 -0.48
C ASN A 221 -13.30 10.23 0.64
N ILE A 222 -13.57 11.49 0.97
CA ILE A 222 -14.55 11.85 2.00
C ILE A 222 -15.85 12.28 1.35
N GLY A 223 -16.97 11.91 1.97
CA GLY A 223 -18.29 12.37 1.57
C GLY A 223 -19.35 12.21 2.64
N TRP A 224 -20.56 12.63 2.30
CA TRP A 224 -21.73 12.65 3.15
C TRP A 224 -22.90 11.94 2.49
N ASN A 225 -23.63 11.15 3.28
CA ASN A 225 -24.93 10.65 2.87
C ASN A 225 -25.95 11.81 2.93
N PRO A 226 -26.52 12.26 1.79
CA PRO A 226 -27.47 13.37 1.78
C PRO A 226 -28.84 13.00 2.35
N ALA A 227 -29.16 11.70 2.48
CA ALA A 227 -30.37 11.24 3.15
C ALA A 227 -30.28 11.34 4.68
N ASP A 228 -29.08 11.58 5.24
CA ASP A 228 -28.94 11.85 6.67
C ASP A 228 -29.56 13.22 7.00
N PRO A 229 -30.49 13.32 7.97
CA PRO A 229 -31.13 14.59 8.33
C PRO A 229 -30.17 15.72 8.70
N THR A 230 -28.96 15.39 9.17
CA THR A 230 -27.94 16.39 9.54
C THR A 230 -27.19 16.98 8.33
N ASN A 231 -27.29 16.32 7.17
CA ASN A 231 -26.66 16.69 5.91
C ASN A 231 -27.69 17.16 4.86
N ALA A 232 -28.95 16.73 4.98
CA ALA A 232 -30.01 17.06 4.03
C ALA A 232 -30.13 18.56 3.76
N GLY A 233 -30.16 18.93 2.48
CA GLY A 233 -30.30 20.32 2.02
C GLY A 233 -29.04 21.19 2.15
N LYS A 234 -27.95 20.66 2.70
CA LYS A 234 -26.67 21.38 2.79
C LYS A 234 -25.83 21.19 1.53
N THR A 235 -25.07 22.22 1.21
CA THR A 235 -24.07 22.22 0.15
C THR A 235 -22.77 21.54 0.59
N GLU A 236 -21.95 21.15 -0.38
CA GLU A 236 -20.61 20.63 -0.13
C GLU A 236 -19.77 21.59 0.72
N ALA A 237 -19.77 22.89 0.37
CA ALA A 237 -18.99 23.90 1.08
C ALA A 237 -19.40 24.04 2.55
N GLU A 238 -20.69 23.98 2.87
CA GLU A 238 -21.19 24.04 4.24
C GLU A 238 -20.77 22.81 5.07
N LEU A 239 -20.82 21.63 4.46
CA LEU A 239 -20.43 20.38 5.12
C LEU A 239 -18.92 20.26 5.28
N HIS A 240 -18.15 20.67 4.27
CA HIS A 240 -16.69 20.76 4.34
C HIS A 240 -16.27 21.69 5.48
N GLU A 241 -16.82 22.91 5.54
CA GLU A 241 -16.46 23.86 6.59
C GLU A 241 -16.79 23.34 7.99
N ARG A 242 -17.92 22.62 8.14
CA ARG A 242 -18.30 21.97 9.39
C ARG A 242 -17.29 20.90 9.83
N ASP A 243 -16.78 20.09 8.89
CA ASP A 243 -16.12 18.82 9.21
C ASP A 243 -14.60 18.80 9.00
N LYS A 244 -14.02 19.73 8.23
CA LYS A 244 -12.60 19.72 7.81
C LYS A 244 -11.60 19.58 8.97
N ASP A 245 -11.92 20.14 10.13
CA ASP A 245 -11.06 20.09 11.31
C ASP A 245 -11.05 18.72 12.02
N GLU A 246 -12.06 17.89 11.74
CA GLU A 246 -12.21 16.54 12.28
C GLU A 246 -11.49 15.48 11.43
N TYR A 247 -11.24 15.76 10.15
CA TYR A 247 -10.59 14.81 9.22
C TYR A 247 -9.23 14.32 9.72
N LYS A 248 -8.44 15.21 10.36
CA LYS A 248 -7.13 14.86 10.94
C LYS A 248 -7.21 13.82 12.06
N LYS A 249 -8.38 13.64 12.67
CA LYS A 249 -8.64 12.62 13.70
C LYS A 249 -9.06 11.28 13.09
N MET A 250 -9.12 11.19 11.75
CA MET A 250 -9.53 9.98 11.01
C MET A 250 -10.91 9.50 11.51
N LYS A 251 -11.12 8.18 11.59
CA LYS A 251 -12.37 7.59 12.09
C LYS A 251 -12.80 8.11 13.48
N ALA A 252 -11.87 8.59 14.32
CA ALA A 252 -12.21 9.15 15.63
C ALA A 252 -12.85 10.54 15.56
N GLY A 253 -12.77 11.24 14.41
CA GLY A 253 -13.47 12.51 14.16
C GLY A 253 -14.89 12.34 13.65
N GLN A 254 -15.32 11.11 13.35
CA GLN A 254 -16.69 10.83 12.92
C GLN A 254 -17.59 10.77 14.15
N SER A 255 -18.63 11.59 14.18
CA SER A 255 -19.53 11.72 15.33
C SER A 255 -20.97 12.03 14.90
N LYS A 256 -21.88 12.16 15.87
CA LYS A 256 -23.29 12.51 15.56
C LYS A 256 -23.43 13.88 14.91
N ASP A 257 -22.52 14.81 15.20
CA ASP A 257 -22.52 16.18 14.70
C ASP A 257 -21.65 16.32 13.44
N HIS A 258 -20.70 15.40 13.24
CA HIS A 258 -19.77 15.33 12.12
C HIS A 258 -19.92 13.98 11.39
N ARG A 259 -20.96 13.87 10.57
CA ARG A 259 -21.36 12.62 9.88
C ARG A 259 -20.76 12.47 8.48
N TRP A 260 -19.48 12.81 8.35
CA TRP A 260 -18.69 12.47 7.17
C TRP A 260 -18.23 11.01 7.24
N THR A 261 -17.95 10.40 6.09
CA THR A 261 -17.37 9.05 6.02
C THR A 261 -16.30 8.98 4.94
N TYR A 262 -15.39 8.01 5.08
CA TYR A 262 -14.62 7.53 3.93
C TYR A 262 -15.57 6.78 2.99
N SER A 263 -15.45 7.06 1.70
CA SER A 263 -16.34 6.55 0.66
C SER A 263 -15.55 6.16 -0.58
N GLY A 264 -15.67 4.89 -0.97
CA GLY A 264 -15.12 4.42 -2.24
C GLY A 264 -15.78 5.08 -3.45
N ILE A 265 -17.01 5.58 -3.33
CA ILE A 265 -17.68 6.36 -4.39
C ILE A 265 -16.89 7.64 -4.65
N CYS A 266 -16.61 8.40 -3.60
CA CYS A 266 -15.85 9.64 -3.71
C CYS A 266 -14.41 9.41 -4.16
N TYR A 267 -13.82 8.28 -3.75
CA TYR A 267 -12.52 7.85 -4.24
C TYR A 267 -12.53 7.57 -5.76
N ALA A 268 -13.54 6.85 -6.26
CA ALA A 268 -13.66 6.58 -7.69
C ALA A 268 -13.89 7.87 -8.48
N ASP A 269 -14.78 8.75 -8.00
CA ASP A 269 -15.06 10.05 -8.63
C ASP A 269 -13.81 10.93 -8.70
N HIS A 270 -13.05 11.00 -7.59
CA HIS A 270 -11.80 11.76 -7.53
C HIS A 270 -10.77 11.28 -8.55
N ILE A 271 -10.56 9.96 -8.66
CA ILE A 271 -9.60 9.39 -9.61
C ILE A 271 -10.03 9.65 -11.06
N LEU A 272 -11.34 9.62 -11.32
CA LEU A 272 -11.89 9.73 -12.67
C LEU A 272 -12.18 11.16 -13.10
N GLY A 273 -12.12 12.13 -12.17
CA GLY A 273 -12.34 13.55 -12.42
C GLY A 273 -13.81 13.93 -12.56
N ASN A 274 -14.70 13.24 -11.84
CA ASN A 274 -16.14 13.50 -11.80
C ASN A 274 -16.53 14.56 -10.76
#